data_AF-A0A439CXM2-F1
#
_entry.id   AF-A0A439CXM2-F1
#
_cell.length_a   1.000
_cell.length_b   1.000
_cell.length_c   1.000
_cell.angle_alpha   90.00
_cell.angle_beta   90.00
_cell.angle_gamma   90.00
#
_symmetry.space_group_name_H-M   'P 1'
#
loop_
_entity.id
_entity.type
_entity.pdbx_description
1 polymer ?
#
loop_
_entity_poly.entity_id
_entity_poly.type
_entity_poly.pdbx_seq_one_letter_code
_entity_poly.pdbx_strand_id
1 'polypeptide(L)'
;MAFHVGEKSPLTPSLTSYLLRVILVMLIVNSVLEIGFASASAIWLRGLQHRVFHFFAYGSRHHLAGLPASFIVNHVNTSIAAAVSGLMMGAWGLVALWMRNLTQYRTGAFAKYSRYGYYLWVSANVPSLVLTVVAIIYVFTVSKVKTGHRIDTQLAVELNGAPYTRDTWTPQTWLAAVLKLKLLRDREDISDQLKLMEGWQFNNIPCE
;
A
#
# COMPACT_ATOMS: atom_id res chain seq x y z
N MET A 1 61.92 -19.70 14.36
CA MET A 1 60.49 -19.85 14.71
C MET A 1 59.88 -18.46 14.70
N ALA A 2 59.31 -18.03 13.57
CA ALA A 2 58.70 -16.71 13.43
C ALA A 2 57.23 -16.91 13.05
N PHE A 3 56.33 -16.58 13.98
CA PHE A 3 54.90 -16.58 13.74
C PHE A 3 54.56 -15.38 12.85
N HIS A 4 54.31 -15.64 11.57
CA HIS A 4 53.62 -14.69 10.71
C HIS A 4 52.16 -14.60 11.18
N VAL A 5 51.88 -13.60 12.02
CA VAL A 5 50.50 -13.18 12.30
C VAL A 5 49.99 -12.55 11.02
N GLY A 6 49.26 -13.34 10.21
CA GLY A 6 48.53 -12.84 9.06
C GLY A 6 47.51 -11.82 9.53
N GLU A 7 47.81 -10.55 9.27
CA GLU A 7 46.91 -9.43 9.47
C GLU A 7 45.64 -9.69 8.65
N LYS A 8 44.55 -10.08 9.33
CA LYS A 8 43.25 -10.25 8.69
C LYS A 8 42.77 -8.86 8.29
N SER A 9 42.94 -8.52 7.02
CA SER A 9 42.33 -7.34 6.44
C SER A 9 40.83 -7.34 6.76
N PRO A 10 40.25 -6.21 7.22
CA PRO A 10 38.83 -6.12 7.42
C PRO A 10 38.16 -6.26 6.05
N LEU A 11 37.55 -7.43 5.82
CA LEU A 11 36.80 -7.74 4.61
C LEU A 11 35.72 -6.68 4.42
N THR A 12 35.96 -5.79 3.47
CA THR A 12 34.95 -4.87 2.97
C THR A 12 33.75 -5.70 2.49
N PRO A 13 32.50 -5.34 2.84
CA PRO A 13 31.34 -6.05 2.34
C PRO A 13 31.38 -6.09 0.81
N SER A 14 31.05 -7.24 0.21
CA SER A 14 30.97 -7.35 -1.24
C SER A 14 29.97 -6.32 -1.79
N LEU A 15 30.18 -5.86 -3.03
CA LEU A 15 29.26 -4.95 -3.73
C LEU A 15 27.80 -5.43 -3.64
N THR A 16 27.59 -6.75 -3.77
CA THR A 16 26.29 -7.41 -3.62
C THR A 16 25.65 -7.24 -2.23
N SER A 17 26.45 -7.24 -1.17
CA SER A 17 25.97 -7.01 0.21
C SER A 17 25.53 -5.55 0.43
N TYR A 18 26.26 -4.59 -0.15
CA TYR A 18 25.86 -3.18 -0.14
C TYR A 18 24.57 -2.94 -0.92
N LEU A 19 24.50 -3.43 -2.16
CA LEU A 19 23.30 -3.30 -3.00
C LEU A 19 22.08 -3.91 -2.31
N LEU A 20 22.22 -5.09 -1.71
CA LEU A 20 21.13 -5.74 -0.99
C LEU A 20 20.63 -4.90 0.19
N ARG A 21 21.52 -4.28 0.97
CA ARG A 21 21.13 -3.39 2.08
C ARG A 21 20.37 -2.17 1.58
N VAL A 22 20.83 -1.55 0.48
CA VAL A 22 20.14 -0.41 -0.13
C VAL A 22 18.74 -0.80 -0.59
N ILE A 23 18.60 -1.93 -1.29
CA ILE A 23 17.30 -2.44 -1.76
C ILE A 23 16.37 -2.74 -0.57
N LEU A 24 16.88 -3.33 0.52
CA LEU A 24 16.08 -3.60 1.72
C LEU A 24 15.60 -2.31 2.40
N VAL A 25 16.44 -1.29 2.48
CA VAL A 25 16.05 0.02 3.01
C VAL A 25 14.98 0.67 2.12
N MET A 26 15.15 0.64 0.79
CA MET A 26 14.15 1.13 -0.15
C MET A 26 12.82 0.37 -0.01
N LEU A 27 12.85 -0.95 0.14
CA LEU A 27 11.67 -1.79 0.36
C LEU A 27 10.92 -1.39 1.66
N ILE A 28 11.66 -1.17 2.75
CA ILE A 28 11.09 -0.71 4.02
C ILE A 28 10.43 0.65 3.85
N VAL A 29 11.13 1.62 3.26
CA VAL A 29 10.61 2.98 3.06
C VAL A 29 9.34 2.94 2.21
N ASN A 30 9.36 2.22 1.09
CA ASN A 30 8.19 2.06 0.23
C ASN A 30 7.00 1.45 0.99
N SER A 31 7.27 0.40 1.78
CA SER A 31 6.24 -0.29 2.56
C SER A 31 5.63 0.60 3.64
N VAL A 32 6.43 1.42 4.32
CA VAL A 32 5.95 2.36 5.34
C VAL A 32 5.08 3.45 4.72
N LEU A 33 5.49 4.00 3.58
CA LEU A 33 4.70 5.00 2.85
C LEU A 33 3.36 4.43 2.39
N GLU A 34 3.38 3.22 1.82
CA GLU A 34 2.17 2.52 1.35
C GLU A 34 1.19 2.28 2.51
N ILE A 35 1.67 1.72 3.64
CA ILE A 35 0.84 1.51 4.83
C ILE A 35 0.28 2.84 5.33
N GLY A 36 1.10 3.88 5.40
CA GLY A 36 0.70 5.20 5.89
C GLY A 36 -0.43 5.81 5.04
N PHE A 37 -0.23 5.89 3.72
CA PHE A 37 -1.19 6.51 2.82
C PHE A 37 -2.47 5.67 2.64
N ALA A 38 -2.36 4.35 2.52
CA ALA A 38 -3.52 3.47 2.40
C ALA A 38 -4.34 3.43 3.71
N SER A 39 -3.68 3.43 4.88
CA SER A 39 -4.37 3.48 6.17
C SER A 39 -5.06 4.82 6.40
N ALA A 40 -4.40 5.95 6.07
CA ALA A 40 -5.01 7.26 6.14
C ALA A 40 -6.28 7.34 5.26
N SER A 41 -6.19 6.82 4.03
CA SER A 41 -7.33 6.71 3.11
C SER A 41 -8.46 5.87 3.70
N ALA A 42 -8.15 4.70 4.29
CA ALA A 42 -9.14 3.81 4.90
C ALA A 42 -9.81 4.41 6.14
N ILE A 43 -9.08 5.17 6.96
CA ILE A 43 -9.63 5.88 8.12
C ILE A 43 -10.57 6.99 7.66
N TRP A 44 -10.15 7.78 6.66
CA TRP A 44 -10.97 8.85 6.11
C TRP A 44 -12.28 8.31 5.48
N LEU A 45 -12.21 7.21 4.74
CA LEU A 45 -13.39 6.53 4.18
C LEU A 45 -14.37 6.05 5.25
N ARG A 46 -13.87 5.52 6.38
CA ARG A 46 -14.73 5.17 7.52
C ARG A 46 -15.44 6.40 8.09
N GLY A 47 -14.77 7.55 8.12
CA GLY A 47 -15.37 8.83 8.49
C GLY A 47 -16.48 9.31 7.54
N LEU A 48 -16.50 8.86 6.28
CA LEU A 48 -17.56 9.18 5.32
C LEU A 48 -18.85 8.38 5.51
N GLN A 49 -18.83 7.26 6.24
CA GLN A 49 -19.98 6.37 6.37
C GLN A 49 -21.23 7.06 6.94
N HIS A 50 -21.04 8.09 7.74
CA HIS A 50 -22.12 8.88 8.35
C HIS A 50 -22.23 10.30 7.77
N ARG A 51 -21.43 10.65 6.75
CA ARG A 51 -21.48 11.96 6.11
C ARG A 51 -22.44 11.96 4.93
N VAL A 52 -22.92 13.15 4.61
CA VAL A 52 -23.79 13.40 3.46
C VAL A 52 -23.18 14.55 2.69
N PHE A 53 -23.02 14.37 1.38
CA PHE A 53 -22.59 15.41 0.47
C PHE A 53 -23.79 16.23 0.00
N HIS A 54 -23.62 17.54 -0.02
CA HIS A 54 -24.62 18.45 -0.56
C HIS A 54 -24.22 18.87 -1.98
N PHE A 55 -25.09 18.61 -2.95
CA PHE A 55 -24.89 19.00 -4.34
C PHE A 55 -26.08 19.77 -4.88
N PHE A 56 -25.84 20.55 -5.94
CA PHE A 56 -26.87 21.33 -6.60
C PHE A 56 -27.27 20.67 -7.92
N ALA A 57 -28.56 20.37 -8.07
CA ALA A 57 -29.14 19.81 -9.29
C ALA A 57 -30.55 20.36 -9.49
N TYR A 58 -30.98 20.53 -10.74
CA TYR A 58 -32.34 20.96 -11.10
C TYR A 58 -32.86 22.22 -10.38
N GLY A 59 -31.97 23.13 -9.98
CA GLY A 59 -32.34 24.37 -9.29
C GLY A 59 -32.46 24.27 -7.76
N SER A 60 -32.30 23.08 -7.18
CA SER A 60 -32.42 22.83 -5.74
C SER A 60 -31.19 22.13 -5.13
N ARG A 61 -31.12 22.15 -3.79
CA ARG A 61 -30.08 21.47 -3.02
C ARG A 61 -30.54 20.05 -2.72
N HIS A 62 -29.65 19.08 -2.95
CA HIS A 62 -29.90 17.67 -2.73
C HIS A 62 -28.78 17.02 -1.92
N HIS A 63 -29.10 15.86 -1.38
CA HIS A 63 -28.26 15.10 -0.46
C HIS A 63 -27.81 13.79 -1.12
N LEU A 64 -26.53 13.48 -1.00
CA LEU A 64 -25.96 12.20 -1.43
C LEU A 64 -25.25 11.56 -0.25
N ALA A 65 -25.52 10.30 0.04
CA ALA A 65 -24.78 9.58 1.08
C ALA A 65 -23.27 9.57 0.80
N GLY A 66 -22.44 9.65 1.85
CA GLY A 66 -20.99 9.67 1.73
C GLY A 66 -20.41 8.40 1.10
N LEU A 67 -21.09 7.26 1.28
CA LEU A 67 -20.72 5.96 0.69
C LEU A 67 -21.90 5.36 -0.11
N PRO A 68 -21.62 4.67 -1.23
CA PRO A 68 -22.64 3.93 -1.97
C PRO A 68 -22.98 2.60 -1.27
N ALA A 69 -24.09 1.98 -1.65
CA ALA A 69 -24.53 0.69 -1.09
C ALA A 69 -23.56 -0.45 -1.45
N SER A 70 -23.02 -0.44 -2.68
CA SER A 70 -22.07 -1.45 -3.16
C SER A 70 -20.67 -0.86 -3.26
N PHE A 71 -19.90 -0.98 -2.17
CA PHE A 71 -18.57 -0.39 -2.02
C PHE A 71 -17.48 -1.45 -1.85
N ILE A 72 -16.51 -1.50 -2.77
CA ILE A 72 -15.38 -2.43 -2.72
C ILE A 72 -14.20 -1.74 -2.04
N VAL A 73 -13.82 -2.23 -0.86
CA VAL A 73 -12.63 -1.75 -0.11
C VAL A 73 -11.51 -2.78 -0.03
N ASN A 74 -11.74 -4.00 -0.52
CA ASN A 74 -10.80 -5.11 -0.35
C ASN A 74 -9.43 -4.84 -0.99
N HIS A 75 -9.36 -4.11 -2.11
CA HIS A 75 -8.08 -3.74 -2.72
C HIS A 75 -7.22 -2.86 -1.81
N VAL A 76 -7.80 -1.97 -1.01
CA VAL A 76 -7.06 -1.17 -0.01
C VAL A 76 -6.46 -2.08 1.06
N ASN A 77 -7.26 -3.00 1.60
CA ASN A 77 -6.79 -3.96 2.61
C ASN A 77 -5.72 -4.90 2.05
N THR A 78 -5.87 -5.35 0.80
CA THR A 78 -4.88 -6.16 0.10
C THR A 78 -3.58 -5.39 -0.11
N SER A 79 -3.63 -4.10 -0.47
CA SER A 79 -2.46 -3.24 -0.61
C SER A 79 -1.68 -3.11 0.71
N ILE A 80 -2.40 -2.85 1.80
CA ILE A 80 -1.82 -2.78 3.15
C ILE A 80 -1.17 -4.11 3.53
N ALA A 81 -1.84 -5.24 3.28
CA ALA A 81 -1.31 -6.56 3.60
C ALA A 81 -0.01 -6.87 2.83
N ALA A 82 0.03 -6.51 1.54
CA ALA A 82 1.24 -6.64 0.72
C ALA A 82 2.38 -5.78 1.28
N ALA A 83 2.10 -4.51 1.62
CA ALA A 83 3.09 -3.60 2.20
C ALA A 83 3.61 -4.07 3.56
N VAL A 84 2.76 -4.60 4.45
CA VAL A 84 3.18 -5.20 5.72
C VAL A 84 4.12 -6.37 5.47
N SER A 85 3.83 -7.22 4.47
CA SER A 85 4.72 -8.33 4.12
C SER A 85 6.09 -7.83 3.62
N GLY A 86 6.12 -6.79 2.79
CA GLY A 86 7.34 -6.14 2.32
C GLY A 86 8.18 -5.54 3.46
N LEU A 87 7.51 -4.87 4.41
CA LEU A 87 8.15 -4.32 5.61
C LEU A 87 8.79 -5.42 6.46
N MET A 88 8.08 -6.53 6.69
CA MET A 88 8.60 -7.67 7.43
C MET A 88 9.80 -8.30 6.74
N MET A 89 9.76 -8.48 5.41
CA MET A 89 10.88 -9.05 4.64
C MET A 89 12.10 -8.13 4.63
N GLY A 90 11.88 -6.82 4.53
CA GLY A 90 12.94 -5.81 4.61
C GLY A 90 13.63 -5.80 5.98
N ALA A 91 12.84 -5.67 7.05
CA ALA A 91 13.36 -5.63 8.42
C ALA A 91 14.06 -6.93 8.82
N TRP A 92 13.45 -8.08 8.53
CA TRP A 92 14.04 -9.39 8.80
C TRP A 92 15.31 -9.63 7.97
N GLY A 93 15.37 -9.11 6.73
CA GLY A 93 16.57 -9.16 5.90
C GLY A 93 17.75 -8.39 6.49
N LEU A 94 17.51 -7.18 7.01
CA LEU A 94 18.55 -6.41 7.70
C LEU A 94 19.08 -7.14 8.94
N VAL A 95 18.17 -7.69 9.76
CA VAL A 95 18.54 -8.49 10.94
C VAL A 95 19.32 -9.75 10.55
N ALA A 96 18.88 -10.47 9.52
CA ALA A 96 19.56 -11.67 9.04
C ALA A 96 20.97 -11.38 8.52
N LEU A 97 21.16 -10.27 7.78
CA LEU A 97 22.49 -9.83 7.31
C LEU A 97 23.39 -9.38 8.46
N TRP A 98 22.83 -8.68 9.45
CA TRP A 98 23.56 -8.28 10.64
C TRP A 98 24.02 -9.49 11.47
N MET A 99 23.12 -10.44 11.75
CA MET A 99 23.45 -11.67 12.46
C MET A 99 24.49 -12.52 11.71
N ARG A 100 24.40 -12.58 10.38
CA ARG A 100 25.38 -13.26 9.54
C ARG A 100 26.77 -12.62 9.66
N ASN A 101 26.85 -11.29 9.65
CA ASN A 101 28.12 -10.57 9.85
C ASN A 101 28.73 -10.86 11.24
N LEU A 102 27.91 -10.96 12.29
CA LEU A 102 28.38 -11.27 13.64
C LEU A 102 28.86 -12.72 13.81
N THR A 103 28.34 -13.64 13.01
CA THR A 103 28.59 -15.09 13.12
C THR A 103 29.59 -15.63 12.10
N GLN A 104 30.07 -14.79 11.18
CA GLN A 104 30.99 -15.17 10.09
C GLN A 104 32.27 -15.92 10.54
N TYR A 105 32.72 -15.68 11.78
CA TYR A 105 33.94 -16.31 12.34
C TYR A 105 33.67 -17.14 13.59
N ARG A 106 32.40 -17.35 13.96
CA ARG A 106 32.01 -18.11 15.17
C ARG A 106 31.49 -19.48 14.77
N THR A 107 32.01 -20.52 15.41
CA THR A 107 31.50 -21.89 15.31
C THR A 107 30.69 -22.21 16.57
N GLY A 108 29.44 -22.64 16.41
CA GLY A 108 28.56 -22.96 17.54
C GLY A 108 27.07 -22.95 17.16
N ALA A 109 26.19 -23.30 18.11
CA ALA A 109 24.75 -23.37 17.89
C ALA A 109 24.16 -22.05 17.35
N PHE A 110 24.64 -20.91 17.87
CA PHE A 110 24.21 -19.57 17.43
C PHE A 110 24.49 -19.29 15.95
N ALA A 111 25.64 -19.73 15.41
CA ALA A 111 25.94 -19.61 13.99
C ALA A 111 25.06 -20.50 13.11
N LYS A 112 24.68 -21.69 13.61
CA LYS A 112 23.74 -22.60 12.93
C LYS A 112 22.34 -22.00 12.85
N TYR A 113 21.84 -21.41 13.94
CA TYR A 113 20.54 -20.72 13.96
C TYR A 113 20.52 -19.48 13.05
N SER A 114 21.58 -18.67 13.06
CA SER A 114 21.70 -17.51 12.14
C SER A 114 21.64 -17.94 10.67
N ARG A 115 22.31 -19.04 10.32
CA ARG A 115 22.29 -19.57 8.94
C ARG A 115 20.92 -20.11 8.54
N TYR A 116 20.22 -20.79 9.44
CA TYR A 116 18.84 -21.24 9.22
C TYR A 116 17.88 -20.06 9.03
N GLY A 117 17.96 -19.05 9.89
CA GLY A 117 17.16 -17.83 9.77
C GLY A 117 17.39 -17.07 8.47
N TYR A 118 18.65 -17.03 7.99
CA TYR A 118 18.98 -16.46 6.68
C TYR A 118 18.35 -17.24 5.52
N TYR A 119 18.43 -18.58 5.51
CA TYR A 119 17.79 -19.37 4.45
C TYR A 119 16.27 -19.29 4.50
N LEU A 120 15.67 -19.29 5.69
CA LEU A 120 14.24 -19.10 5.86
C LEU A 120 13.81 -17.74 5.30
N TRP A 121 14.56 -16.67 5.59
CA TRP A 121 14.33 -15.35 5.02
C TRP A 121 14.40 -15.38 3.49
N VAL A 122 15.48 -15.90 2.89
CA VAL A 122 15.63 -15.98 1.43
C VAL A 122 14.46 -16.76 0.81
N SER A 123 14.08 -17.90 1.39
CA SER A 123 12.95 -18.70 0.92
C SER A 123 11.62 -17.97 1.04
N ALA A 124 11.43 -17.15 2.09
CA ALA A 124 10.20 -16.38 2.31
C ALA A 124 10.06 -15.17 1.37
N ASN A 125 11.16 -14.72 0.73
CA ASN A 125 11.09 -13.64 -0.27
C ASN A 125 10.33 -14.08 -1.54
N VAL A 126 10.44 -15.35 -1.94
CA VAL A 126 9.74 -15.87 -3.13
C VAL A 126 8.21 -15.78 -3.00
N PRO A 127 7.57 -16.36 -1.96
CA PRO A 127 6.12 -16.22 -1.78
C PRO A 127 5.70 -14.79 -1.48
N SER A 128 6.53 -13.99 -0.80
CA SER A 128 6.24 -12.56 -0.58
C SER A 128 6.19 -11.80 -1.90
N LEU A 129 7.13 -12.04 -2.81
CA LEU A 129 7.13 -11.42 -4.14
C LEU A 129 5.89 -11.82 -4.94
N VAL A 130 5.53 -13.11 -4.95
CA VAL A 130 4.30 -13.58 -5.61
C VAL A 130 3.06 -12.90 -5.03
N LEU A 131 2.96 -12.82 -3.69
CA LEU A 131 1.84 -12.17 -3.02
C LEU A 131 1.74 -10.68 -3.40
N THR A 132 2.86 -9.97 -3.42
CA THR A 132 2.92 -8.56 -3.81
C THR A 132 2.52 -8.36 -5.27
N VAL A 133 3.01 -9.19 -6.19
CA VAL A 133 2.62 -9.11 -7.62
C VAL A 133 1.12 -9.36 -7.80
N VAL A 134 0.57 -10.38 -7.12
CA VAL A 134 -0.87 -10.67 -7.16
C VAL A 134 -1.68 -9.51 -6.57
N ALA A 135 -1.23 -8.93 -5.46
CA ALA A 135 -1.88 -7.77 -4.84
C ALA A 135 -1.90 -6.56 -5.79
N ILE A 136 -0.78 -6.28 -6.46
CA ILE A 136 -0.68 -5.20 -7.46
C ILE A 136 -1.68 -5.44 -8.59
N ILE A 137 -1.66 -6.63 -9.21
CA ILE A 137 -2.57 -6.97 -10.31
C ILE A 137 -4.03 -6.81 -9.87
N TYR A 138 -4.38 -7.29 -8.67
CA TYR A 138 -5.72 -7.16 -8.12
C TYR A 138 -6.14 -5.69 -7.94
N VAL A 139 -5.28 -4.87 -7.30
CA VAL A 139 -5.53 -3.44 -7.09
C VAL A 139 -5.73 -2.71 -8.42
N PHE A 140 -4.85 -2.95 -9.41
CA PHE A 140 -4.97 -2.32 -10.72
C PHE A 140 -6.22 -2.74 -11.47
N THR A 141 -6.53 -4.04 -11.48
CA THR A 141 -7.71 -4.57 -12.19
C THR A 141 -8.98 -3.97 -11.60
N VAL A 142 -9.13 -3.98 -10.27
CA VAL A 142 -10.32 -3.44 -9.60
C VAL A 142 -10.44 -1.93 -9.77
N SER A 143 -9.33 -1.19 -9.70
CA SER A 143 -9.35 0.27 -9.86
C SER A 143 -9.58 0.71 -11.31
N LYS A 144 -8.99 0.05 -12.31
CA LYS A 144 -9.08 0.46 -13.73
C LYS A 144 -10.41 0.06 -14.38
N VAL A 145 -10.91 -1.14 -14.11
CA VAL A 145 -12.16 -1.66 -14.73
C VAL A 145 -13.38 -0.80 -14.39
N LYS A 146 -13.32 -0.01 -13.32
CA LYS A 146 -14.44 0.83 -12.85
C LYS A 146 -14.27 2.32 -13.14
N THR A 147 -13.22 2.73 -13.87
CA THR A 147 -13.03 4.14 -14.23
C THR A 147 -14.08 4.63 -15.23
N GLY A 148 -14.44 5.92 -15.14
CA GLY A 148 -15.32 6.58 -16.12
C GLY A 148 -16.81 6.62 -15.78
N HIS A 149 -17.28 5.82 -14.81
CA HIS A 149 -18.66 5.89 -14.33
C HIS A 149 -19.01 7.31 -13.85
N ARG A 150 -20.28 7.70 -14.01
CA ARG A 150 -20.84 8.97 -13.54
C ARG A 150 -22.04 8.65 -12.68
N ILE A 151 -22.23 9.44 -11.62
CA ILE A 151 -23.43 9.34 -10.80
C ILE A 151 -24.61 9.83 -11.64
N ASP A 152 -25.63 8.98 -11.77
CA ASP A 152 -26.93 9.38 -12.29
C ASP A 152 -27.57 10.39 -11.33
N THR A 153 -27.66 11.64 -11.77
CA THR A 153 -28.17 12.76 -10.97
C THR A 153 -29.64 12.61 -10.63
N GLN A 154 -30.45 11.96 -11.49
CA GLN A 154 -31.87 11.75 -11.21
C GLN A 154 -32.04 10.77 -10.05
N LEU A 155 -31.36 9.62 -10.14
CA LEU A 155 -31.37 8.62 -9.07
C LEU A 155 -30.80 9.18 -7.75
N ALA A 156 -29.73 9.97 -7.81
CA ALA A 156 -29.15 10.61 -6.63
C ALA A 156 -30.13 11.58 -5.94
N VAL A 157 -30.95 12.29 -6.73
CA VAL A 157 -32.00 13.18 -6.22
C VAL A 157 -33.13 12.39 -5.57
N GLU A 158 -33.58 11.31 -6.21
CA GLU A 158 -34.65 10.43 -5.69
C GLU A 158 -34.27 9.77 -4.35
N LEU A 159 -33.02 9.37 -4.21
CA LEU A 159 -32.51 8.72 -2.99
C LEU A 159 -32.38 9.69 -1.80
N ASN A 160 -32.29 11.02 -2.06
CA ASN A 160 -32.26 12.09 -1.06
C ASN A 160 -31.48 11.76 0.24
N GLY A 161 -30.21 11.39 0.09
CA GLY A 161 -29.31 11.07 1.22
C GLY A 161 -29.25 9.58 1.61
N ALA A 162 -30.05 8.71 0.98
CA ALA A 162 -29.88 7.26 1.08
C ALA A 162 -28.64 6.77 0.30
N PRO A 163 -28.06 5.61 0.66
CA PRO A 163 -26.92 5.02 -0.06
C PRO A 163 -27.20 4.82 -1.54
N TYR A 164 -26.25 5.23 -2.39
CA TYR A 164 -26.39 5.07 -3.85
C TYR A 164 -26.37 3.58 -4.23
N THR A 165 -27.46 3.10 -4.82
CA THR A 165 -27.70 1.66 -5.03
C THR A 165 -27.22 1.13 -6.38
N ARG A 166 -26.99 2.00 -7.36
CA ARG A 166 -26.57 1.61 -8.70
C ARG A 166 -25.05 1.45 -8.77
N ASP A 167 -24.63 0.44 -9.52
CA ASP A 167 -23.23 0.08 -9.78
C ASP A 167 -22.41 -0.28 -8.53
N THR A 168 -21.22 -0.79 -8.77
CA THR A 168 -20.26 -1.13 -7.73
C THR A 168 -19.06 -0.22 -7.83
N TRP A 169 -18.70 0.39 -6.70
CA TRP A 169 -17.74 1.48 -6.67
C TRP A 169 -16.52 1.13 -5.83
N THR A 170 -15.36 1.59 -6.30
CA THR A 170 -14.15 1.68 -5.50
C THR A 170 -14.08 3.09 -4.87
N PRO A 171 -13.29 3.32 -3.80
CA PRO A 171 -13.04 4.63 -3.23
C PRO A 171 -12.67 5.66 -4.30
N GLN A 172 -11.69 5.34 -5.14
CA GLN A 172 -11.19 6.23 -6.17
C GLN A 172 -12.28 6.61 -7.17
N THR A 173 -13.02 5.62 -7.67
CA THR A 173 -14.04 5.83 -8.71
C THR A 173 -15.29 6.53 -8.17
N TRP A 174 -15.67 6.24 -6.92
CA TRP A 174 -16.74 6.93 -6.22
C TRP A 174 -16.43 8.41 -6.05
N LEU A 175 -15.30 8.74 -5.44
CA LEU A 175 -14.92 10.14 -5.18
C LEU A 175 -14.72 10.92 -6.49
N ALA A 176 -14.12 10.30 -7.51
CA ALA A 176 -14.00 10.90 -8.83
C ALA A 176 -15.37 11.20 -9.47
N ALA A 177 -16.38 10.36 -9.25
CA ALA A 177 -17.74 10.61 -9.72
C ALA A 177 -18.46 11.68 -8.90
N VAL A 178 -18.26 11.70 -7.57
CA VAL A 178 -18.77 12.75 -6.67
C VAL A 178 -18.20 14.13 -7.05
N LEU A 179 -16.92 14.22 -7.39
CA LEU A 179 -16.28 15.47 -7.84
C LEU A 179 -16.80 16.00 -9.18
N LYS A 180 -17.46 15.17 -10.00
CA LYS A 180 -18.13 15.59 -11.24
C LYS A 180 -19.48 16.25 -10.97
N LEU A 181 -20.05 16.09 -9.77
CA LEU A 181 -21.26 16.79 -9.34
C LEU A 181 -20.93 18.23 -8.94
N LYS A 182 -21.91 19.12 -9.02
CA LYS A 182 -21.79 20.49 -8.51
C LYS A 182 -21.94 20.50 -6.98
N LEU A 183 -20.89 20.10 -6.29
CA LEU A 183 -20.81 20.10 -4.83
C LEU A 183 -20.89 21.51 -4.26
N LEU A 184 -21.60 21.67 -3.15
CA LEU A 184 -21.73 22.95 -2.45
C LEU A 184 -20.57 23.21 -1.48
N ARG A 185 -19.99 22.14 -0.92
CA ARG A 185 -18.88 22.13 0.05
C ARG A 185 -18.02 20.88 -0.16
N ASP A 186 -16.88 20.78 0.52
CA ASP A 186 -16.01 19.59 0.60
C ASP A 186 -15.28 19.17 -0.69
N ARG A 187 -15.40 19.94 -1.77
CA ARG A 187 -14.75 19.61 -3.06
C ARG A 187 -13.22 19.54 -2.96
N GLU A 188 -12.61 20.45 -2.21
CA GLU A 188 -11.16 20.51 -2.03
C GLU A 188 -10.66 19.31 -1.22
N ASP A 189 -11.25 19.07 -0.05
CA ASP A 189 -10.97 17.90 0.80
C ASP A 189 -11.09 16.57 0.01
N ILE A 190 -12.17 16.38 -0.75
CA ILE A 190 -12.38 15.17 -1.55
C ILE A 190 -11.34 15.06 -2.66
N SER A 191 -10.99 16.17 -3.32
CA SER A 191 -9.97 16.22 -4.37
C SER A 191 -8.60 15.81 -3.83
N ASP A 192 -8.22 16.32 -2.65
CA ASP A 192 -6.91 16.00 -2.07
C ASP A 192 -6.84 14.56 -1.57
N GLN A 193 -7.94 14.04 -1.03
CA GLN A 193 -8.05 12.62 -0.67
C GLN A 193 -8.03 11.72 -1.90
N LEU A 194 -8.64 12.14 -3.01
CA LEU A 194 -8.56 11.39 -4.27
C LEU A 194 -7.11 11.33 -4.79
N LYS A 195 -6.38 12.46 -4.78
CA LYS A 195 -4.95 12.48 -5.16
C LYS A 195 -4.11 11.58 -4.25
N LEU A 196 -4.37 11.57 -2.95
CA LEU A 196 -3.70 10.66 -2.02
C LEU A 196 -3.98 9.20 -2.38
N MET A 197 -5.24 8.88 -2.71
CA MET A 197 -5.67 7.53 -3.09
C MET A 197 -5.12 7.05 -4.43
N GLU A 198 -4.97 7.95 -5.38
CA GLU A 198 -4.27 7.69 -6.63
C GLU A 198 -2.77 7.52 -6.37
N GLY A 199 -2.17 8.36 -5.52
CA GLY A 199 -0.75 8.34 -5.19
C GLY A 199 -0.27 7.00 -4.65
N TRP A 200 -0.93 6.44 -3.62
CA TRP A 200 -0.52 5.13 -3.10
C TRP A 200 -0.85 3.98 -4.06
N GLN A 201 -1.90 4.10 -4.87
CA GLN A 201 -2.17 3.09 -5.91
C GLN A 201 -0.98 2.97 -6.89
N PHE A 202 -0.34 4.08 -7.23
CA PHE A 202 0.84 4.11 -8.09
C PHE A 202 2.16 3.87 -7.34
N ASN A 203 2.22 4.06 -6.02
CA ASN A 203 3.40 3.78 -5.21
C ASN A 203 3.84 2.30 -5.26
N ASN A 204 2.90 1.39 -5.55
CA ASN A 204 3.22 -0.01 -5.81
C ASN A 204 3.75 -0.31 -7.23
N ILE A 205 3.78 0.67 -8.12
CA ILE A 205 4.48 0.56 -9.40
C ILE A 205 5.88 1.16 -9.20
N PRO A 206 6.97 0.40 -9.41
CA PRO A 206 8.26 1.04 -9.62
C PRO A 206 8.12 1.91 -10.87
N CYS A 207 8.21 3.22 -10.70
CA CYS A 207 8.24 4.17 -11.81
C CYS A 207 9.39 3.77 -12.76
N GLU A 208 9.05 3.10 -13.87
CA GLU A 208 9.85 3.10 -15.09
C GLU A 208 9.62 4.39 -15.86
#